data_AF-A0AAU1H011-F1
#
_entry.id   AF-A0AAU1H011-F1
#
_cell.length_a   1.000
_cell.length_b   1.000
_cell.length_c   1.000
_cell.angle_alpha   90.00
_cell.angle_beta   90.00
_cell.angle_gamma   90.00
#
_symmetry.space_group_name_H-M   'P 1'
#
loop_
_entity.id
_entity.type
_entity.pdbx_description
1 polymer ?
#
loop_
_entity_poly.entity_id
_entity_poly.type
_entity_poly.pdbx_seq_one_letter_code
_entity_poly.pdbx_strand_id
1 'polypeptide(L)'
;MGRSCQATQRTFAVTALAAYDVHRATVFGRTEERTGIDPLMNLVTQVMSRELYASAKRVFRIVDSGFFHRRQKAADRLTVAFPNAVMVHTPVHASWLNQVEIYFSVVQRKVVSPNDFPDLTQVGDRIRAFDDRYNATAQPFQWKFTTSDLDDLLTRLDRHTADQREESSAAQAA
;
A
#
# COMPACT_ATOMS: atom_id res chain seq x y z
N MET A 1 0.17 18.20 13.12
CA MET A 1 0.97 16.96 12.98
C MET A 1 0.59 16.28 11.67
N GLY A 2 1.54 15.82 10.84
CA GLY A 2 1.22 15.04 9.64
C GLY A 2 0.80 13.60 9.99
N ARG A 3 0.03 12.95 9.13
CA ARG A 3 -0.38 11.54 9.25
C ARG A 3 0.16 10.75 8.05
N SER A 4 0.40 9.46 8.24
CA SER A 4 0.86 8.56 7.18
C SER A 4 0.02 7.29 7.18
N CYS A 5 -0.58 6.97 6.03
CA CYS A 5 -1.26 5.69 5.78
C CYS A 5 -0.61 5.05 4.57
N GLN A 6 -0.30 3.77 4.65
CA GLN A 6 0.22 3.04 3.49
C GLN A 6 -0.87 2.16 2.91
N ALA A 7 -0.93 2.00 1.59
CA ALA A 7 -1.94 1.18 0.95
C ALA A 7 -1.29 0.20 -0.03
N THR A 8 -1.82 -1.03 -0.04
CA THR A 8 -1.52 -2.05 -1.05
C THR A 8 -2.81 -2.75 -1.48
N GLN A 9 -2.80 -3.27 -2.70
CA GLN A 9 -3.77 -4.22 -3.20
C GLN A 9 -3.10 -5.59 -3.36
N ARG A 10 -3.75 -6.64 -2.86
CA ARG A 10 -3.36 -8.04 -3.10
C ARG A 10 -4.54 -8.81 -3.67
N THR A 11 -4.28 -9.55 -4.74
CA THR A 11 -5.25 -10.48 -5.31
C THR A 11 -5.01 -11.86 -4.72
N PHE A 12 -5.98 -12.36 -3.95
CA PHE A 12 -6.10 -13.77 -3.58
C PHE A 12 -7.10 -14.43 -4.55
N ALA A 13 -8.01 -15.28 -4.08
CA ALA A 13 -9.22 -15.64 -4.82
C ALA A 13 -10.17 -14.42 -4.99
N VAL A 14 -10.06 -13.41 -4.12
CA VAL A 14 -10.74 -12.11 -4.18
C VAL A 14 -9.74 -10.96 -4.25
N THR A 15 -10.14 -9.80 -4.81
CA THR A 15 -9.31 -8.58 -4.75
C THR A 15 -9.47 -7.93 -3.38
N ALA A 16 -8.44 -8.01 -2.55
CA ALA A 16 -8.40 -7.37 -1.24
C ALA A 16 -7.53 -6.10 -1.31
N LEU A 17 -8.08 -4.98 -0.88
CA LEU A 17 -7.35 -3.72 -0.70
C LEU A 17 -7.27 -3.41 0.79
N ALA A 18 -6.11 -2.95 1.24
CA ALA A 18 -5.94 -2.51 2.62
C ALA A 18 -5.16 -1.20 2.67
N ALA A 19 -5.56 -0.33 3.59
CA ALA A 19 -4.75 0.78 4.05
C ALA A 19 -4.35 0.54 5.51
N TYR A 20 -3.09 0.80 5.85
CA TYR A 20 -2.53 0.63 7.18
C TYR A 20 -2.03 1.97 7.72
N ASP A 21 -2.57 2.40 8.86
CA ASP A 21 -2.05 3.52 9.63
C ASP A 21 -0.83 3.05 10.43
N VAL A 22 0.35 3.48 10.02
CA VAL A 22 1.64 3.03 10.61
C VAL A 22 1.84 3.50 12.04
N HIS A 23 1.15 4.55 12.46
CA HIS A 23 1.29 5.09 13.82
C HIS A 23 0.31 4.44 14.80
N ARG A 24 -0.85 3.98 14.30
CA ARG A 24 -1.93 3.42 15.13
C ARG A 24 -2.10 1.91 14.97
N ALA A 25 -1.38 1.31 14.04
CA ALA A 25 -1.55 -0.09 13.64
C ALA A 25 -2.98 -0.45 13.23
N THR A 26 -3.68 0.50 12.62
CA THR A 26 -5.08 0.33 12.20
C THR A 26 -5.14 0.00 10.72
N VAL A 27 -5.80 -1.11 10.39
CA VAL A 27 -6.10 -1.55 9.03
C VAL A 27 -7.50 -1.09 8.64
N PHE A 28 -7.61 -0.58 7.42
CA PHE A 28 -8.86 -0.34 6.70
C PHE A 28 -8.89 -1.29 5.52
N GLY A 29 -9.62 -2.40 5.65
CA GLY A 29 -9.78 -3.38 4.59
C GLY A 29 -11.00 -3.12 3.72
N ARG A 30 -10.91 -3.54 2.46
CA ARG A 30 -12.00 -3.67 1.49
C ARG A 30 -11.78 -4.91 0.64
N THR A 31 -12.86 -5.58 0.31
CA THR A 31 -12.89 -6.61 -0.74
C THR A 31 -13.74 -6.11 -1.89
N GLU A 32 -13.21 -6.20 -3.10
CA GLU A 32 -13.82 -5.66 -4.31
C GLU A 32 -13.83 -6.75 -5.39
N GLU A 33 -14.83 -6.75 -6.26
CA GLU A 33 -14.95 -7.77 -7.32
C GLU A 33 -13.93 -7.57 -8.44
N ARG A 34 -13.50 -6.32 -8.66
CA ARG A 34 -12.62 -5.93 -9.75
C ARG A 34 -11.47 -5.08 -9.23
N THR A 35 -10.37 -5.12 -9.95
CA THR A 35 -9.25 -4.21 -9.76
C THR A 35 -9.52 -2.89 -10.52
N GLY A 36 -8.99 -1.77 -10.05
CA GLY A 36 -9.15 -0.50 -10.76
C GLY A 36 -9.02 0.73 -9.88
N ILE A 37 -9.25 1.89 -10.50
CA ILE A 37 -9.18 3.18 -9.81
C ILE A 37 -10.35 3.37 -8.85
N ASP A 38 -11.55 2.91 -9.17
CA ASP A 38 -12.73 3.12 -8.32
C ASP A 38 -12.61 2.38 -6.98
N PRO A 39 -12.24 1.07 -6.95
CA PRO A 39 -11.87 0.37 -5.71
C PRO A 39 -10.87 1.12 -4.83
N LEU A 40 -9.85 1.74 -5.44
CA LEU A 40 -8.90 2.56 -4.71
C LEU A 40 -9.57 3.80 -4.13
N MET A 41 -10.28 4.56 -4.94
CA MET A 41 -10.92 5.80 -4.47
C MET A 41 -11.95 5.50 -3.39
N ASN A 42 -12.60 4.34 -3.40
CA ASN A 42 -13.45 3.85 -2.32
C ASN A 42 -12.64 3.63 -1.02
N LEU A 43 -11.48 2.95 -1.10
CA LEU A 43 -10.59 2.76 0.05
C LEU A 43 -10.03 4.10 0.57
N VAL A 44 -9.63 4.99 -0.34
CA VAL A 44 -9.17 6.34 0.00
C VAL A 44 -10.27 7.08 0.76
N THR A 45 -11.48 7.10 0.21
CA THR A 45 -12.63 7.77 0.82
C THR A 45 -12.92 7.19 2.20
N GLN A 46 -12.98 5.86 2.35
CA GLN A 46 -13.20 5.20 3.63
C GLN A 46 -12.23 5.64 4.73
N VAL A 47 -10.96 5.88 4.38
CA VAL A 47 -9.96 6.38 5.33
C VAL A 47 -10.11 7.89 5.50
N MET A 48 -10.09 8.66 4.43
CA MET A 48 -10.07 10.13 4.47
C MET A 48 -11.34 10.72 5.09
N SER A 49 -12.47 10.00 5.08
CA SER A 49 -13.71 10.39 5.76
C SER A 49 -13.67 10.21 7.29
N ARG A 50 -12.66 9.56 7.87
CA ARG A 50 -12.54 9.51 9.34
C ARG A 50 -11.96 10.84 9.83
N GLU A 51 -12.52 11.35 10.93
CA GLU A 51 -12.16 12.65 11.51
C GLU A 51 -10.65 12.84 11.69
N LEU A 52 -9.93 11.79 12.10
CA LEU A 52 -8.47 11.82 12.30
C LEU A 52 -7.67 12.15 11.03
N TYR A 53 -8.19 11.83 9.85
CA TYR A 53 -7.55 12.11 8.56
C TYR A 53 -8.19 13.33 7.87
N ALA A 54 -9.50 13.53 8.04
CA ALA A 54 -10.21 14.68 7.50
C ALA A 54 -9.67 16.01 8.07
N SER A 55 -9.42 16.08 9.37
CA SER A 55 -8.86 17.26 10.05
C SER A 55 -7.34 17.37 10.00
N ALA A 56 -6.64 16.35 9.49
CA ALA A 56 -5.19 16.36 9.43
C ALA A 56 -4.68 17.40 8.43
N LYS A 57 -3.63 18.16 8.80
CA LYS A 57 -2.99 19.12 7.89
C LYS A 57 -2.49 18.44 6.61
N ARG A 58 -1.91 17.24 6.75
CA ARG A 58 -1.42 16.41 5.64
C ARG A 58 -1.58 14.93 5.98
N VAL A 59 -1.97 14.15 4.98
CA VAL A 59 -2.02 12.69 5.02
C VAL A 59 -1.17 12.13 3.89
N PHE A 60 -0.02 11.55 4.22
CA PHE A 60 0.84 10.89 3.25
C PHE A 60 0.30 9.49 2.96
N ARG A 61 0.00 9.23 1.70
CA ARG A 61 -0.44 7.93 1.20
C ARG A 61 0.70 7.23 0.50
N ILE A 62 1.37 6.33 1.23
CA ILE A 62 2.48 5.56 0.68
C ILE A 62 1.90 4.38 -0.10
N VAL A 63 2.21 4.31 -1.39
CA VAL A 63 1.72 3.27 -2.30
C VAL A 63 2.88 2.61 -3.01
N ASP A 64 2.80 1.29 -3.19
CA ASP A 64 3.81 0.57 -3.97
C ASP A 64 3.63 0.80 -5.48
N SER A 65 4.64 0.37 -6.23
CA SER A 65 4.68 0.44 -7.70
C SER A 65 3.66 -0.47 -8.40
N GLY A 66 3.23 -1.55 -7.73
CA GLY A 66 2.31 -2.53 -8.29
C GLY A 66 0.87 -2.03 -8.31
N PHE A 67 0.55 -1.03 -7.48
CA PHE A 67 -0.81 -0.51 -7.35
C PHE A 67 -1.35 0.10 -8.66
N PHE A 68 -0.55 0.81 -9.46
CA PHE A 68 -1.03 1.38 -10.74
C PHE A 68 0.06 1.56 -11.81
N HIS A 69 -0.25 1.14 -13.04
CA HIS A 69 0.51 1.49 -14.25
C HIS A 69 0.45 2.99 -14.60
N ARG A 70 -0.45 3.78 -13.98
CA ARG A 70 -0.66 5.22 -14.25
C ARG A 70 -0.54 6.08 -12.99
N ARG A 71 0.67 6.09 -12.41
CA ARG A 71 1.03 6.76 -11.14
C ARG A 71 0.55 8.22 -11.04
N GLN A 72 0.90 9.05 -12.03
CA GLN A 72 0.58 10.48 -11.98
C GLN A 72 -0.93 10.75 -11.96
N LYS A 73 -1.69 10.10 -12.85
CA LYS A 73 -3.16 10.28 -12.91
C LYS A 73 -3.85 9.88 -11.61
N ALA A 74 -3.33 8.87 -10.90
CA ALA A 74 -3.86 8.48 -9.60
C ALA A 74 -3.55 9.53 -8.52
N ALA A 75 -2.33 10.09 -8.51
CA ALA A 75 -1.94 11.16 -7.61
C ALA A 75 -2.76 12.45 -7.83
N ASP A 76 -2.99 12.83 -9.09
CA ASP A 76 -3.78 14.01 -9.44
C ASP A 76 -5.23 13.86 -8.95
N ARG A 77 -5.85 12.70 -9.22
CA ARG A 77 -7.21 12.38 -8.74
C ARG A 77 -7.31 12.42 -7.21
N LEU A 78 -6.31 11.87 -6.52
CA LEU A 78 -6.26 11.90 -5.06
C LEU A 78 -6.22 13.33 -4.54
N THR A 79 -5.36 14.17 -5.13
CA THR A 79 -5.18 15.57 -4.71
C THR A 79 -6.44 16.39 -4.94
N VAL A 80 -7.13 16.17 -6.06
CA VAL A 80 -8.40 16.84 -6.37
C VAL A 80 -9.50 16.43 -5.38
N ALA A 81 -9.60 15.13 -5.06
CA ALA A 81 -10.63 14.64 -4.14
C ALA A 81 -10.35 15.00 -2.68
N PHE A 82 -9.08 15.02 -2.28
CA PHE A 82 -8.64 15.25 -0.90
C PHE A 82 -7.40 16.16 -0.90
N PRO A 83 -7.58 17.50 -0.79
CA PRO A 83 -6.47 18.46 -0.91
C PRO A 83 -5.36 18.31 0.14
N ASN A 84 -5.65 17.66 1.27
CA ASN A 84 -4.66 17.35 2.31
C ASN A 84 -3.97 15.99 2.11
N ALA A 85 -4.35 15.20 1.11
CA ALA A 85 -3.75 13.91 0.82
C ALA A 85 -2.60 14.04 -0.18
N VAL A 86 -1.47 13.40 0.13
CA VAL A 86 -0.25 13.42 -0.69
C VAL A 86 0.14 12.00 -1.03
N MET A 87 0.07 11.62 -2.31
CA MET A 87 0.51 10.31 -2.75
C MET A 87 2.04 10.25 -2.80
N VAL A 88 2.63 9.23 -2.18
CA VAL A 88 4.07 8.96 -2.19
C VAL A 88 4.28 7.55 -2.70
N HIS A 89 5.05 7.40 -3.77
CA HIS A 89 5.36 6.07 -4.28
C HIS A 89 6.63 5.52 -3.63
N THR A 90 6.64 4.23 -3.32
CA THR A 90 7.89 3.55 -2.96
C THR A 90 8.85 3.56 -4.17
N PRO A 91 10.17 3.50 -3.93
CA PRO A 91 11.14 3.25 -4.99
C PRO A 91 10.80 1.97 -5.77
N VAL A 92 11.29 1.90 -7.01
CA VAL A 92 11.11 0.70 -7.85
C VAL A 92 11.73 -0.50 -7.14
N HIS A 93 11.05 -1.65 -7.18
CA HIS A 93 11.45 -2.88 -6.48
C HIS A 93 11.52 -2.79 -4.94
N ALA A 94 11.01 -1.71 -4.35
CA ALA A 94 11.02 -1.49 -2.90
C ALA A 94 9.62 -1.58 -2.25
N SER A 95 8.73 -2.44 -2.78
CA SER A 95 7.41 -2.66 -2.19
C SER A 95 7.48 -3.20 -0.75
N TRP A 96 8.59 -3.84 -0.36
CA TRP A 96 8.85 -4.31 0.99
C TRP A 96 8.91 -3.17 2.05
N LEU A 97 9.10 -1.91 1.64
CA LEU A 97 8.99 -0.74 2.52
C LEU A 97 7.54 -0.41 2.90
N ASN A 98 6.56 -0.98 2.20
CA ASN A 98 5.16 -0.79 2.46
C ASN A 98 4.68 -1.77 3.55
N GLN A 99 4.54 -1.32 4.81
CA GLN A 99 4.26 -2.20 5.96
C GLN A 99 2.92 -2.92 5.87
N VAL A 100 1.97 -2.40 5.08
CA VAL A 100 0.73 -3.13 4.78
C VAL A 100 1.00 -4.47 4.08
N GLU A 101 2.15 -4.64 3.41
CA GLU A 101 2.57 -5.91 2.83
C GLU A 101 2.89 -6.96 3.90
N ILE A 102 3.37 -6.52 5.06
CA ILE A 102 3.56 -7.38 6.23
C ILE A 102 2.19 -7.83 6.74
N TYR A 103 1.22 -6.91 6.82
CA TYR A 103 -0.16 -7.24 7.15
C TYR A 103 -0.74 -8.30 6.20
N PHE A 104 -0.61 -8.11 4.89
CA PHE A 104 -1.06 -9.11 3.91
C PHE A 104 -0.33 -10.45 4.04
N SER A 105 0.95 -10.45 4.41
CA SER A 105 1.68 -11.69 4.72
C SER A 105 1.13 -12.41 5.96
N VAL A 106 0.53 -11.68 6.91
CA VAL A 106 -0.19 -12.28 8.05
C VAL A 106 -1.55 -12.82 7.59
N VAL A 107 -2.30 -12.07 6.78
CA VAL A 107 -3.59 -12.51 6.20
C VAL A 107 -3.42 -13.80 5.42
N GLN A 108 -2.44 -13.87 4.51
CA GLN A 108 -2.16 -15.08 3.74
C GLN A 108 -1.99 -16.31 4.65
N ARG A 109 -1.19 -16.18 5.71
CA ARG A 109 -0.86 -17.29 6.61
C ARG A 109 -1.98 -17.67 7.59
N LYS A 110 -2.74 -16.70 8.09
CA LYS A 110 -3.72 -16.91 9.17
C LYS A 110 -5.18 -16.98 8.70
N VAL A 111 -5.46 -16.46 7.52
CA VAL A 111 -6.82 -16.34 7.00
C VAL A 111 -6.98 -17.23 5.79
N VAL A 112 -6.12 -17.06 4.79
CA VAL A 112 -6.28 -17.67 3.46
C VAL A 112 -5.63 -19.06 3.37
N SER A 113 -4.78 -19.44 4.32
CA SER A 113 -4.12 -20.76 4.32
C SER A 113 -4.73 -21.69 5.39
N PRO A 114 -5.11 -22.93 5.05
CA PRO A 114 -5.21 -23.48 3.68
C PRO A 114 -6.34 -22.81 2.88
N ASN A 115 -6.20 -22.78 1.56
CA ASN A 115 -7.15 -22.15 0.64
C ASN A 115 -8.35 -23.06 0.36
N ASP A 116 -9.07 -23.44 1.42
CA ASP A 116 -10.24 -24.30 1.38
C ASP A 116 -11.48 -23.47 1.73
N PHE A 117 -12.12 -22.95 0.69
CA PHE A 117 -13.30 -22.11 0.80
C PHE A 117 -14.36 -22.57 -0.21
N PRO A 118 -15.63 -22.65 0.22
CA PRO A 118 -16.71 -23.08 -0.66
C PRO A 118 -17.12 -21.99 -1.68
N ASP A 119 -16.89 -20.72 -1.37
CA ASP A 119 -17.18 -19.59 -2.26
C ASP A 119 -16.31 -18.35 -1.93
N LEU A 120 -16.33 -17.37 -2.84
CA LEU A 120 -15.56 -16.13 -2.71
C LEU A 120 -16.09 -15.18 -1.63
N THR A 121 -17.39 -15.25 -1.32
CA THR A 121 -18.02 -14.41 -0.30
C THR A 121 -17.46 -14.74 1.08
N GLN A 122 -17.32 -16.04 1.39
CA GLN A 122 -16.73 -16.48 2.66
C GLN A 122 -15.28 -16.05 2.83
N VAL A 123 -14.49 -15.98 1.74
CA VAL A 123 -13.13 -15.44 1.80
C VAL A 123 -13.17 -13.96 2.23
N GLY A 124 -14.07 -13.18 1.62
CA GLY A 124 -14.23 -11.77 1.93
C GLY A 124 -14.68 -11.53 3.38
N ASP A 125 -15.70 -12.27 3.83
CA ASP A 125 -16.21 -12.18 5.20
C ASP A 125 -15.14 -12.55 6.23
N ARG A 126 -14.33 -13.59 5.94
CA ARG A 126 -13.24 -14.00 6.83
C ARG A 126 -12.11 -12.98 6.88
N ILE A 127 -11.78 -12.32 5.76
CA ILE A 127 -10.82 -11.21 5.74
C ILE A 127 -11.35 -10.04 6.57
N ARG A 128 -12.62 -9.65 6.40
CA ARG A 128 -13.24 -8.58 7.17
C ARG A 128 -13.27 -8.88 8.67
N ALA A 129 -13.67 -10.09 9.06
CA ALA A 129 -13.65 -10.52 10.46
C ALA A 129 -12.21 -10.54 11.02
N PHE A 130 -11.23 -10.85 10.17
CA PHE A 130 -9.82 -10.77 10.54
C PHE A 130 -9.35 -9.33 10.72
N ASP A 131 -9.75 -8.39 9.86
CA ASP A 131 -9.44 -6.95 10.02
C ASP A 131 -9.91 -6.45 11.39
N ASP A 132 -11.15 -6.76 11.77
CA ASP A 132 -11.74 -6.36 13.06
C ASP A 132 -10.94 -6.94 14.24
N ARG A 133 -10.62 -8.24 14.19
CA ARG A 133 -9.80 -8.90 15.22
C ARG A 133 -8.37 -8.37 15.28
N TYR A 134 -7.77 -8.10 14.13
CA TYR A 134 -6.42 -7.55 14.03
C TYR A 134 -6.39 -6.16 14.68
N ASN A 135 -7.31 -5.27 14.29
CA ASN A 135 -7.42 -3.92 14.82
C ASN A 135 -7.65 -3.86 16.34
N ALA A 136 -8.33 -4.86 16.92
CA ALA A 136 -8.58 -4.91 18.37
C ALA A 136 -7.30 -5.16 19.20
N THR A 137 -6.25 -5.73 18.61
CA THR A 137 -5.04 -6.17 19.33
C THR A 137 -3.74 -5.66 18.72
N ALA A 138 -3.80 -5.05 17.54
CA ALA A 138 -2.63 -4.62 16.79
C ALA A 138 -1.83 -3.56 17.55
N GLN A 139 -0.52 -3.68 17.42
CA GLN A 139 0.45 -2.68 17.87
C GLN A 139 1.31 -2.29 16.67
N PRO A 140 1.81 -1.05 16.60
CA PRO A 140 2.67 -0.63 15.51
C PRO A 140 3.87 -1.57 15.36
N PHE A 141 4.25 -1.86 14.12
CA PHE A 141 5.44 -2.66 13.88
C PHE A 141 6.65 -1.94 14.46
N GLN A 142 7.53 -2.67 15.14
CA GLN A 142 8.84 -2.17 15.52
C GLN A 142 9.70 -2.02 14.26
N TRP A 143 9.52 -0.90 13.59
CA TRP A 143 10.16 -0.61 12.32
C TRP A 143 11.61 -0.21 12.53
N LYS A 144 12.53 -0.96 11.93
CA LYS A 144 13.98 -0.74 12.08
C LYS A 144 14.61 0.02 10.91
N PHE A 145 13.91 0.12 9.78
CA PHE A 145 14.42 0.81 8.60
C PHE A 145 14.23 2.32 8.75
N THR A 146 15.34 3.04 8.77
CA THR A 146 15.41 4.47 9.07
C THR A 146 15.41 5.32 7.81
N THR A 147 15.39 6.65 7.98
CA THR A 147 15.58 7.59 6.86
C THR A 147 16.98 7.51 6.28
N SER A 148 18.00 7.26 7.11
CA SER A 148 19.37 7.08 6.62
C SER A 148 19.49 5.83 5.74
N ASP A 149 18.86 4.73 6.14
CA ASP A 149 18.80 3.53 5.31
C ASP A 149 18.08 3.78 3.97
N LEU A 150 17.09 4.67 3.96
CA LEU A 150 16.40 5.10 2.74
C LEU A 150 17.34 5.89 1.82
N ASP A 151 18.08 6.84 2.35
CA ASP A 151 19.03 7.66 1.59
C ASP A 151 20.12 6.78 0.95
N ASP A 152 20.64 5.81 1.71
CA ASP A 152 21.61 4.82 1.20
C ASP A 152 21.00 3.94 0.12
N LEU A 153 19.75 3.50 0.28
CA LEU A 153 19.02 2.72 -0.72
C LEU A 153 18.82 3.51 -2.01
N LEU A 154 18.37 4.76 -1.91
CA LEU A 154 18.17 5.63 -3.08
C LEU A 154 19.48 5.85 -3.83
N THR A 155 20.56 6.15 -3.11
CA THR A 155 21.91 6.29 -3.69
C THR A 155 22.32 5.03 -4.47
N ARG A 156 22.02 3.84 -3.95
CA ARG A 156 22.31 2.56 -4.63
C ARG A 156 21.47 2.37 -5.89
N LEU A 157 20.18 2.72 -5.85
CA LEU A 157 19.27 2.61 -6.99
C LEU A 157 19.65 3.57 -8.12
N ASP A 158 20.08 4.78 -7.79
CA ASP A 158 20.53 5.77 -8.77
C ASP A 158 21.78 5.28 -9.53
N ARG A 159 22.76 4.70 -8.81
CA ARG A 159 23.93 4.07 -9.45
C ARG A 159 23.54 2.95 -10.41
N HIS A 160 22.70 2.02 -9.96
CA HIS A 160 22.30 0.90 -10.81
C HIS A 160 21.52 1.34 -12.06
N THR A 161 20.70 2.38 -11.94
CA THR A 161 19.96 2.94 -13.07
C THR A 161 20.88 3.61 -14.09
N ALA A 162 21.97 4.24 -13.65
CA ALA A 162 22.99 4.80 -14.53
C ALA A 162 23.71 3.68 -15.29
N ASP A 163 24.17 2.64 -14.59
CA ASP A 163 24.87 1.50 -15.18
C ASP A 163 24.02 0.81 -16.27
N GLN A 164 22.73 0.57 -16.01
CA GLN A 164 21.84 -0.05 -17.00
C GLN A 164 21.58 0.82 -18.23
N ARG A 165 21.57 2.16 -18.07
CA ARG A 165 21.43 3.07 -19.21
C ARG A 165 22.69 3.08 -20.07
N GLU A 166 23.87 3.02 -19.45
CA GLU A 166 25.15 2.93 -20.14
C GLU A 166 25.29 1.60 -20.89
N GLU A 167 24.98 0.48 -20.25
CA GLU A 167 24.96 -0.85 -20.89
C GLU A 167 23.95 -0.94 -22.04
N SER A 168 22.72 -0.44 -21.84
CA SER A 168 21.70 -0.43 -22.91
C SER A 168 22.06 0.49 -24.06
N SER A 169 22.76 1.61 -23.81
CA SER A 169 23.23 2.52 -24.85
C SER A 169 24.41 1.92 -25.62
N ALA A 170 25.31 1.21 -24.96
CA ALA A 170 26.43 0.51 -25.59
C ALA A 170 25.93 -0.66 -26.47
N ALA A 171 24.93 -1.40 -26.02
CA ALA A 171 24.32 -2.50 -26.77
C ALA A 171 23.52 -2.04 -28.00
N GLN A 172 23.00 -0.80 -28.02
CA GLN A 172 22.32 -0.22 -29.19
C GLN A 172 23.28 0.42 -30.20
N ALA A 173 24.52 0.68 -29.81
CA ALA A 173 25.55 1.27 -30.66
C ALA A 173 26.46 0.24 -31.36
N ALA A 174 26.27 -1.05 -31.06
CA ALA A 174 26.97 -2.19 -31.66
C ALA A 174 26.10 -2.90 -32.69
#